data_AF-A0A257RXS3-F1
#
_entry.id   AF-A0A257RXS3-F1
#
_cell.length_a   1.000
_cell.length_b   1.000
_cell.length_c   1.000
_cell.angle_alpha   90.00
_cell.angle_beta   90.00
_cell.angle_gamma   90.00
#
_symmetry.space_group_name_H-M   'P 1'
#
loop_
_entity.id
_entity.type
_entity.pdbx_description
1 polymer ?
#
loop_
_entity_poly.entity_id
_entity_poly.type
_entity_poly.pdbx_seq_one_letter_code
_entity_poly.pdbx_strand_id
1 'polypeptide(L)'
;MNALIFNGTVIQIEASTFPVHSALEWVAIPSGTNVAVGWTYASGTFTAPPAPPAPTLAQQAAAALGAGLTITSTGTMTLAATAFPTDPTSTGKITAVVTAITADGT
;
A
#
# COMPACT_ATOMS: atom_id res chain seq x y z
N MET A 1 17.79 19.78 13.35
CA MET A 1 16.93 19.70 12.15
C MET A 1 15.87 20.78 12.27
N ASN A 2 15.52 21.44 11.17
CA ASN A 2 14.60 22.57 11.15
C ASN A 2 13.50 22.32 10.11
N ALA A 3 12.29 22.76 10.41
CA ALA A 3 11.15 22.75 9.53
C ALA A 3 10.95 24.16 8.94
N LEU A 4 10.76 24.24 7.63
CA LEU A 4 10.32 25.47 6.95
C LEU A 4 8.79 25.51 6.98
N ILE A 5 8.25 26.58 7.56
CA ILE A 5 6.83 26.79 7.75
C ILE A 5 6.33 27.87 6.79
N PHE A 6 5.21 27.59 6.13
CA PHE A 6 4.44 28.55 5.34
C PHE A 6 2.97 28.48 5.74
N ASN A 7 2.38 29.60 6.16
CA ASN A 7 0.98 29.64 6.63
C ASN A 7 0.63 28.54 7.64
N GLY A 8 1.52 28.30 8.61
CA GLY A 8 1.34 27.26 9.63
C GLY A 8 1.51 25.82 9.12
N THR A 9 2.00 25.60 7.90
CA THR A 9 2.23 24.26 7.35
C THR A 9 3.72 24.01 7.12
N VAL A 10 4.20 22.82 7.50
CA VAL A 10 5.56 22.36 7.19
C VAL A 10 5.67 22.05 5.71
N ILE A 11 6.49 22.79 4.98
CA ILE A 11 6.70 22.59 3.53
C ILE A 11 8.05 21.96 3.19
N GLN A 12 9.04 22.05 4.10
CA GLN A 12 10.37 21.49 3.90
C GLN A 12 11.02 21.18 5.25
N ILE A 13 11.95 20.22 5.28
CA ILE A 13 12.74 19.86 6.46
C ILE A 13 14.21 19.80 6.03
N GLU A 14 15.07 20.48 6.78
CA GLU A 14 16.51 20.55 6.48
C GLU A 14 17.38 20.45 7.74
N ALA A 15 18.62 20.03 7.56
CA ALA A 15 19.61 20.05 8.63
C ALA A 15 20.07 21.49 8.96
N SER A 16 20.28 22.30 7.93
CA SER A 16 20.78 23.67 8.01
C SER A 16 19.78 24.66 7.44
N THR A 17 19.70 25.86 8.02
CA THR A 17 18.83 26.93 7.52
C THR A 17 19.56 27.79 6.49
N PHE A 18 18.79 28.44 5.62
CA PHE A 18 19.30 29.39 4.62
C PHE A 18 18.29 30.53 4.44
N PRO A 19 18.68 31.67 3.81
CA PRO A 19 17.77 32.79 3.58
C PRO A 19 16.56 32.39 2.73
N VAL A 20 15.37 32.70 3.22
CA VAL A 20 14.09 32.40 2.58
C VAL A 20 13.24 33.68 2.50
N HIS A 21 12.14 33.62 1.75
CA HIS A 21 11.18 34.72 1.67
C HIS A 21 10.62 35.08 3.07
N SER A 22 10.29 36.35 3.31
CA SER A 22 9.83 36.83 4.63
C SER A 22 8.53 36.20 5.15
N ALA A 23 7.75 35.60 4.26
CA ALA A 23 6.54 34.84 4.61
C ALA A 23 6.83 33.41 5.10
N LEU A 24 8.09 32.99 5.04
CA LEU A 24 8.55 31.66 5.44
C LEU A 24 9.34 31.76 6.74
N GLU A 25 9.18 30.76 7.58
CA GLU A 25 9.80 30.71 8.91
C GLU A 25 10.53 29.39 9.10
N TRP A 26 11.77 29.44 9.57
CA TRP A 26 12.47 28.24 10.04
C TRP A 26 12.17 28.01 11.52
N VAL A 27 11.63 26.84 11.84
CA VAL A 27 11.36 26.39 13.21
C VAL A 27 12.22 25.20 13.56
N ALA A 28 12.90 25.25 14.70
CA ALA A 28 13.68 24.12 15.20
C ALA A 28 12.76 22.95 15.58
N ILE A 29 13.07 21.76 15.07
CA ILE A 29 12.35 20.53 15.43
C ILE A 29 12.93 20.01 16.76
N PRO A 30 12.11 19.80 17.81
CA PRO A 30 12.57 19.23 19.07
C PRO A 30 13.21 17.85 18.86
N SER A 31 14.30 17.58 19.58
CA SER A 31 14.97 16.27 19.53
C SER A 31 13.99 15.15 19.90
N GLY A 32 14.05 14.04 19.15
CA GLY A 32 13.14 12.90 19.34
C GLY A 32 11.76 13.04 18.69
N THR A 33 11.45 14.18 18.06
CA THR A 33 10.20 14.35 17.31
C THR A 33 10.43 14.03 15.83
N ASN A 34 9.59 13.17 15.26
CA ASN A 34 9.59 12.88 13.83
C ASN A 34 8.52 13.74 13.13
N VAL A 35 8.90 14.94 12.71
CA VAL A 35 8.05 15.85 11.92
C VAL A 35 8.18 15.51 10.44
N ALA A 36 7.10 15.61 9.68
CA ALA A 36 7.13 15.43 8.22
C ALA A 36 6.51 16.64 7.49
N VAL A 37 6.79 16.73 6.19
CA VAL A 37 6.12 17.70 5.30
C VAL A 37 4.61 17.47 5.31
N GLY A 38 3.84 18.56 5.30
CA GLY A 38 2.38 18.55 5.40
C GLY A 38 1.83 18.57 6.83
N TRP A 39 2.70 18.51 7.85
CA TRP A 39 2.28 18.73 9.24
C TRP A 39 1.91 20.19 9.47
N THR A 40 1.00 20.45 10.40
CA THR A 40 0.63 21.81 10.83
C THR A 40 1.49 22.22 12.02
N TYR A 41 1.96 23.46 12.05
CA TYR A 41 2.65 24.08 13.17
C TYR A 41 1.79 25.21 13.74
N ALA A 42 1.35 25.06 14.99
CA ALA A 42 0.57 26.05 15.71
C ALA A 42 0.97 26.09 17.18
N SER A 43 1.11 27.29 17.74
CA SER A 43 1.43 27.51 19.17
C SER A 43 2.60 26.68 19.69
N GLY A 44 3.69 26.57 18.91
CA GLY A 44 4.87 25.81 19.32
C GLY A 44 4.80 24.30 19.10
N THR A 45 3.68 23.77 18.60
CA THR A 45 3.44 22.33 18.48
C THR A 45 3.27 21.91 17.02
N PHE A 46 3.89 20.78 16.66
CA PHE A 46 3.70 20.13 15.36
C PHE A 46 2.57 19.09 15.47
N THR A 47 1.60 19.16 14.57
CA THR A 47 0.46 18.23 14.52
C THR A 47 0.40 17.54 13.16
N ALA A 48 0.35 16.22 13.18
CA ALA A 48 0.19 15.42 11.98
C ALA A 48 -1.18 15.69 11.34
N PRO A 49 -1.29 15.64 10.00
CA PRO A 49 -2.60 15.64 9.36
C PRO A 49 -3.42 14.44 9.83
N PRO A 50 -4.76 14.56 9.88
CA PRO A 50 -5.62 13.44 10.23
C PRO A 50 -5.37 12.25 9.31
N ALA A 51 -5.40 11.04 9.86
CA ALA A 51 -5.27 9.84 9.07
C ALA A 51 -6.36 9.79 7.98
N PRO A 52 -6.04 9.28 6.77
CA PRO A 52 -7.05 9.01 5.77
C PRO A 52 -8.17 8.14 6.38
N PRO A 53 -9.43 8.34 5.97
CA PRO A 53 -10.52 7.47 6.39
C PRO A 53 -10.20 6.01 6.05
N ALA A 54 -10.62 5.08 6.92
CA ALA A 54 -10.52 3.66 6.63
C ALA A 54 -11.27 3.35 5.32
N PRO A 55 -10.72 2.48 4.45
CA PRO A 55 -11.37 2.11 3.21
C PRO A 55 -12.70 1.41 3.52
N THR A 56 -13.75 1.80 2.81
CA THR A 56 -15.07 1.17 2.90
C THR A 56 -15.03 -0.26 2.37
N LEU A 57 -15.99 -1.11 2.76
CA LEU A 57 -16.12 -2.47 2.22
C LEU A 57 -16.22 -2.46 0.69
N ALA A 58 -16.92 -1.50 0.10
CA ALA A 58 -17.03 -1.36 -1.35
C ALA A 58 -15.67 -1.04 -2.02
N GLN A 59 -14.87 -0.17 -1.41
CA GLN A 59 -13.51 0.14 -1.89
C GLN A 59 -12.57 -1.06 -1.75
N GLN A 60 -12.69 -1.81 -0.65
CA GLN A 60 -11.92 -3.04 -0.43
C GLN A 60 -12.30 -4.11 -1.46
N ALA A 61 -13.59 -4.32 -1.72
CA ALA A 61 -14.06 -5.26 -2.73
C ALA A 61 -13.56 -4.89 -4.14
N ALA A 62 -13.65 -3.61 -4.51
CA ALA A 62 -13.14 -3.12 -5.79
C ALA A 62 -11.63 -3.34 -5.94
N ALA A 63 -10.85 -3.10 -4.88
CA ALA A 63 -9.41 -3.37 -4.87
C ALA A 63 -9.11 -4.87 -5.01
N ALA A 64 -9.85 -5.74 -4.31
CA ALA A 64 -9.68 -7.19 -4.39
C ALA A 64 -10.03 -7.74 -5.78
N LEU A 65 -11.12 -7.26 -6.39
CA LEU A 65 -11.50 -7.61 -7.76
C LEU A 65 -10.44 -7.16 -8.79
N GLY A 66 -9.87 -5.96 -8.61
CA GLY A 66 -8.85 -5.41 -9.50
C GLY A 66 -7.46 -6.05 -9.36
N ALA A 67 -7.11 -6.56 -8.18
CA ALA A 67 -5.81 -7.19 -7.92
C ALA A 67 -5.61 -8.52 -8.67
N GLY A 68 -6.70 -9.12 -9.16
CA GLY A 68 -6.68 -10.45 -9.75
C GLY A 68 -6.52 -11.55 -8.70
N LEU A 69 -7.00 -12.75 -9.04
CA LEU A 69 -6.84 -13.93 -8.20
C LEU A 69 -5.76 -14.83 -8.82
N THR A 70 -4.62 -14.94 -8.14
CA THR A 70 -3.62 -15.95 -8.49
C THR A 70 -3.96 -17.26 -7.79
N ILE A 71 -4.44 -18.24 -8.55
CA ILE A 71 -4.61 -19.62 -8.07
C ILE A 71 -3.35 -20.39 -8.41
N THR A 72 -2.51 -20.67 -7.40
CA THR A 72 -1.34 -21.53 -7.56
C THR A 72 -1.72 -22.97 -7.21
N SER A 73 -1.70 -23.87 -8.20
CA SER A 73 -1.77 -25.32 -7.95
C SER A 73 -0.37 -25.84 -7.72
N THR A 74 -0.09 -26.36 -6.52
CA THR A 74 1.16 -27.04 -6.17
C THR A 74 1.10 -28.56 -6.37
N GLY A 75 0.05 -29.05 -7.04
CA GLY A 75 -0.08 -30.46 -7.35
C GLY A 75 1.05 -30.93 -8.26
N THR A 76 1.94 -31.77 -7.73
CA THR A 76 2.89 -32.53 -8.55
C THR A 76 2.07 -33.49 -9.41
N MET A 77 2.08 -33.34 -10.74
CA MET A 77 1.46 -34.32 -11.62
C MET A 77 2.26 -35.63 -11.58
N THR A 78 1.93 -36.51 -10.64
CA THR A 78 2.42 -37.90 -10.60
C THR A 78 1.46 -38.84 -11.33
N LEU A 79 1.08 -38.50 -12.56
CA LEU A 79 0.75 -39.56 -13.52
C LEU A 79 2.07 -40.00 -14.14
N ALA A 80 2.67 -41.06 -13.58
CA ALA A 80 3.74 -41.76 -14.26
C ALA A 80 3.19 -42.27 -15.60
N ALA A 81 3.69 -41.71 -16.70
CA ALA A 81 3.29 -42.01 -18.09
C ALA A 81 3.45 -43.50 -18.47
N THR A 82 3.99 -44.34 -17.59
CA THR A 82 4.23 -45.76 -17.81
C THR A 82 3.04 -46.66 -17.48
N ALA A 83 2.00 -46.17 -16.80
CA ALA A 83 0.88 -47.01 -16.36
C ALA A 83 -0.37 -46.94 -17.25
N PHE A 84 -0.51 -45.92 -18.10
CA PHE A 84 -1.68 -45.76 -18.97
C PHE A 84 -1.27 -45.23 -20.35
N PRO A 85 -1.40 -46.01 -21.44
CA PRO A 85 -1.23 -45.48 -22.79
C PRO A 85 -2.37 -44.48 -23.03
N THR A 86 -2.05 -43.19 -22.89
CA THR A 86 -2.95 -42.12 -23.27
C THR A 86 -2.75 -41.85 -24.76
N ASP A 87 -3.84 -41.88 -25.51
CA ASP A 87 -3.87 -41.42 -26.90
C ASP A 87 -3.40 -39.95 -26.94
N PRO A 88 -2.45 -39.56 -27.81
CA PRO A 88 -1.93 -38.19 -27.90
C PRO A 88 -3.01 -37.11 -28.10
N THR A 89 -4.19 -37.45 -28.61
CA THR A 89 -5.35 -36.53 -28.67
C THR A 89 -6.02 -36.27 -27.32
N SER A 90 -5.74 -37.08 -26.30
CA SER A 90 -6.39 -37.04 -24.98
C SER A 90 -5.57 -36.33 -23.89
N THR A 91 -4.31 -35.95 -24.17
CA THR A 91 -3.35 -35.47 -23.15
C THR A 91 -3.48 -33.99 -22.79
N GLY A 92 -4.51 -33.28 -23.27
CA GLY A 92 -4.53 -31.82 -23.13
C GLY A 92 -5.91 -31.25 -22.89
N LYS A 93 -6.40 -31.32 -21.64
CA LYS A 93 -7.20 -30.25 -21.02
C LYS A 93 -7.65 -30.64 -19.60
N ILE A 94 -6.88 -30.24 -18.60
CA ILE A 94 -7.51 -29.91 -17.31
C ILE A 94 -8.13 -28.53 -17.50
N THR A 95 -9.36 -28.49 -18.00
CA THR A 95 -10.17 -27.26 -17.96
C THR A 95 -10.78 -27.21 -16.58
N ALA A 96 -10.05 -26.67 -15.60
CA ALA A 96 -10.63 -26.39 -14.29
C ALA A 96 -11.60 -25.22 -14.46
N VAL A 97 -12.89 -25.51 -14.58
CA VAL A 97 -13.93 -24.50 -14.44
C VAL A 97 -14.15 -24.32 -12.94
N VAL A 98 -13.69 -23.20 -12.39
CA VAL A 98 -14.07 -22.80 -11.02
C VAL A 98 -15.50 -22.29 -11.10
N THR A 99 -16.46 -23.17 -10.86
CA THR A 99 -17.89 -22.85 -10.97
C THR A 99 -18.43 -22.07 -9.77
N ALA A 100 -17.73 -22.10 -8.63
CA ALA A 100 -18.05 -21.30 -7.46
C ALA A 100 -16.80 -21.06 -6.60
N ILE A 101 -16.66 -19.82 -6.12
CA ILE A 101 -15.80 -19.47 -5.00
C ILE A 101 -16.73 -19.03 -3.89
N THR A 102 -16.82 -19.79 -2.82
CA THR A 102 -17.51 -19.38 -1.59
C THR A 102 -16.46 -18.80 -0.66
N ALA A 103 -16.51 -17.49 -0.42
CA ALA A 103 -15.71 -16.85 0.61
C ALA A 103 -16.55 -16.84 1.89
N ASP A 104 -16.27 -17.76 2.81
CA ASP A 104 -16.88 -17.73 4.14
C ASP A 104 -16.21 -16.61 4.94
N GLY A 105 -16.97 -15.55 5.22
CA GLY A 105 -16.50 -14.41 6.01
C GLY A 105 -16.37 -14.80 7.48
N THR A 106 -15.15 -14.75 8.02
CA THR A 106 -14.87 -14.74 9.46
C THR A 106 -14.87 -13.34 10.02
#